data_AF-A0A095Z0I6-F1
#
_entry.id   AF-A0A095Z0I6-F1
#
_cell.length_a   1.000
_cell.length_b   1.000
_cell.length_c   1.000
_cell.angle_alpha   90.00
_cell.angle_beta   90.00
_cell.angle_gamma   90.00
#
_symmetry.space_group_name_H-M   'P 1'
#
loop_
_entity.id
_entity.type
_entity.pdbx_description
1 polymer ?
#
loop_
_entity_poly.entity_id
_entity_poly.type
_entity_poly.pdbx_seq_one_letter_code
_entity_poly.pdbx_strand_id
1 'polypeptide(L)'
;MTETSFTGFNDEPTEIDSLNINAYIAGFREFIKSCPTPMTAAIQGDWGSGKTSALKRIKKKLDGEGAQVVEFNTWQYSQFNLGEQLVFSLLGGVLSSLEKRIDSGKEGRATAAKEKITKLRKALIPLALASLKVAGYGVVVDAADAMKERIDKAKKKDAEASVGSHQLIEIISTMRDDFQALINEFLKFSEDTGKCQSAAKQDRIFIFIDDLDRLEPERAVEVMEALKVFMNVKGCVFVLAIDFEVVLRGVRAKYGQDFDEGKARDFFDKIIQVP
;
A
#
# COMPACT_ATOMS: atom_id res chain seq x y z
N MET A 1 5.95 35.11 -43.06
CA MET A 1 6.59 34.47 -41.90
C MET A 1 5.51 33.65 -41.21
N THR A 2 5.55 32.32 -41.35
CA THR A 2 4.65 31.43 -40.61
C THR A 2 5.21 31.30 -39.19
N GLU A 3 4.46 31.78 -38.20
CA GLU A 3 4.79 31.59 -36.79
C GLU A 3 4.78 30.09 -36.47
N THR A 4 5.95 29.52 -36.27
CA THR A 4 6.09 28.19 -35.69
C THR A 4 5.77 28.30 -34.21
N SER A 5 4.60 27.85 -33.78
CA SER A 5 4.29 27.71 -32.36
C SER A 5 5.05 26.50 -31.82
N PHE A 6 5.91 26.74 -30.84
CA PHE A 6 6.55 25.67 -30.09
C PHE A 6 5.66 25.33 -28.90
N THR A 7 5.04 24.15 -28.91
CA THR A 7 4.34 23.59 -27.76
C THR A 7 5.32 22.81 -26.89
N GLY A 8 5.55 23.28 -25.67
CA GLY A 8 6.19 22.48 -24.63
C GLY A 8 5.22 21.37 -24.20
N PHE A 9 5.68 20.12 -24.23
CA PHE A 9 4.91 19.01 -23.68
C PHE A 9 5.24 18.89 -22.18
N ASN A 10 4.20 18.85 -21.35
CA ASN A 10 4.35 18.51 -19.94
C ASN A 10 4.58 16.99 -19.82
N ASP A 11 5.23 16.57 -18.73
CA ASP A 11 5.43 15.14 -18.39
C ASP A 11 4.10 14.54 -17.88
N GLU A 12 3.12 14.47 -18.77
CA GLU A 12 1.82 13.85 -18.54
C GLU A 12 1.75 12.49 -19.23
N PRO A 13 1.14 11.48 -18.58
CA PRO A 13 0.84 10.20 -19.20
C PRO A 13 0.09 10.36 -20.53
N THR A 14 0.67 9.89 -21.64
CA THR A 14 0.03 9.92 -22.96
C THR A 14 -1.15 8.93 -23.04
N GLU A 15 -2.21 9.28 -23.76
CA GLU A 15 -3.32 8.37 -24.08
C GLU A 15 -3.05 7.52 -25.34
N ILE A 16 -2.14 7.95 -26.21
CA ILE A 16 -1.80 7.26 -27.47
C ILE A 16 -0.72 6.21 -27.20
N ASP A 17 -0.94 4.98 -27.68
CA ASP A 17 -0.01 3.86 -27.47
C ASP A 17 0.87 3.58 -28.69
N SER A 18 1.82 4.48 -28.96
CA SER A 18 2.73 4.35 -30.10
C SER A 18 3.76 3.22 -29.94
N LEU A 19 3.93 2.69 -28.73
CA LEU A 19 4.92 1.65 -28.39
C LEU A 19 4.30 0.26 -28.20
N ASN A 20 3.01 0.10 -28.51
CA ASN A 20 2.25 -1.15 -28.33
C ASN A 20 2.32 -1.71 -26.88
N ILE A 21 2.46 -0.82 -25.89
CA ILE A 21 2.52 -1.17 -24.46
C ILE A 21 1.16 -1.72 -23.99
N ASN A 22 0.08 -1.40 -24.71
CA ASN A 22 -1.27 -1.87 -24.39
C ASN A 22 -1.39 -3.40 -24.37
N ALA A 23 -0.62 -4.12 -25.19
CA ALA A 23 -0.60 -5.58 -25.17
C ALA A 23 -0.06 -6.12 -23.83
N TYR A 24 1.05 -5.54 -23.35
CA TYR A 24 1.62 -5.87 -22.04
C TYR A 24 0.70 -5.48 -20.89
N ILE A 25 0.14 -4.27 -20.94
CA ILE A 25 -0.86 -3.79 -19.96
C ILE A 25 -2.07 -4.72 -19.91
N ALA A 26 -2.57 -5.19 -21.06
CA ALA A 26 -3.71 -6.09 -21.13
C ALA A 26 -3.37 -7.46 -20.54
N GLY A 27 -2.22 -8.04 -20.89
CA GLY A 27 -1.75 -9.31 -20.35
C GLY A 27 -1.55 -9.25 -18.83
N PHE A 28 -0.85 -8.22 -18.34
CA PHE A 28 -0.63 -8.01 -16.91
C PHE A 28 -1.96 -7.82 -16.15
N ARG A 29 -2.88 -7.02 -16.69
CA ARG A 29 -4.22 -6.84 -16.11
C ARG A 29 -4.97 -8.16 -16.01
N GLU A 30 -4.94 -8.99 -17.05
CA GLU A 30 -5.62 -10.28 -17.04
C GLU A 30 -4.99 -11.25 -16.03
N PHE A 31 -3.66 -11.22 -15.92
CA PHE A 31 -2.93 -11.93 -14.88
C PHE A 31 -3.38 -11.51 -13.48
N ILE A 32 -3.35 -10.22 -13.12
CA ILE A 32 -3.72 -9.77 -11.77
C ILE A 32 -5.21 -10.02 -11.46
N LYS A 33 -6.08 -10.11 -12.47
CA LYS A 33 -7.50 -10.48 -12.34
C LYS A 33 -7.75 -11.97 -12.12
N SER A 34 -6.80 -12.84 -12.48
CA SER A 34 -6.95 -14.29 -12.41
C SER A 34 -6.01 -14.95 -11.40
N CYS A 35 -4.96 -14.25 -10.97
CA CYS A 35 -3.96 -14.75 -10.02
C CYS A 35 -4.58 -15.15 -8.66
N PRO A 36 -3.97 -16.11 -7.94
CA PRO A 36 -4.34 -16.41 -6.57
C PRO A 36 -4.01 -15.24 -5.63
N THR A 37 -4.71 -15.13 -4.51
CA THR A 37 -4.42 -14.11 -3.48
C THR A 37 -3.87 -14.74 -2.20
N PRO A 38 -3.01 -14.05 -1.43
CA PRO A 38 -2.44 -12.72 -1.72
C PRO A 38 -1.48 -12.75 -2.91
N MET A 39 -1.42 -11.63 -3.63
CA MET A 39 -0.46 -11.43 -4.71
C MET A 39 0.22 -10.07 -4.58
N THR A 40 1.54 -10.03 -4.73
CA THR A 40 2.30 -8.79 -4.93
C THR A 40 3.00 -8.86 -6.28
N ALA A 41 2.60 -8.01 -7.21
CA ALA A 41 3.20 -7.87 -8.52
C ALA A 41 3.85 -6.48 -8.67
N ALA A 42 4.84 -6.35 -9.53
CA ALA A 42 5.48 -5.09 -9.83
C ALA A 42 5.41 -4.75 -11.32
N ILE A 43 5.44 -3.45 -11.62
CA ILE A 43 5.78 -2.89 -12.92
C ILE A 43 7.14 -2.24 -12.76
N GLN A 44 8.15 -2.86 -13.36
CA GLN A 44 9.52 -2.39 -13.31
C GLN A 44 9.92 -1.56 -14.52
N GLY A 45 10.86 -0.66 -14.31
CA GLY A 45 11.48 0.13 -15.36
C GLY A 45 12.19 1.36 -14.81
N ASP A 46 13.06 1.94 -15.62
CA ASP A 46 13.84 3.13 -15.26
C ASP A 46 12.96 4.39 -15.17
N TRP A 47 13.56 5.52 -14.80
CA TRP A 47 12.91 6.82 -14.88
C TRP A 47 12.41 7.12 -16.31
N GLY A 48 11.18 7.61 -16.44
CA GLY A 48 10.60 7.94 -17.74
C GLY A 48 10.14 6.74 -18.58
N SER A 49 10.25 5.50 -18.08
CA SER A 49 9.77 4.29 -18.78
C SER A 49 8.24 4.17 -18.87
N GLY A 50 7.50 5.04 -18.18
CA GLY A 50 6.03 5.07 -18.23
C GLY A 50 5.32 4.17 -17.20
N LYS A 51 5.99 3.77 -16.11
CA LYS A 51 5.38 2.96 -15.02
C LYS A 51 4.06 3.54 -14.49
N THR A 52 4.07 4.82 -14.09
CA THR A 52 2.88 5.56 -13.64
C THR A 52 1.79 5.58 -14.71
N SER A 53 2.15 5.76 -15.98
CA SER A 53 1.21 5.73 -17.11
C SER A 53 0.58 4.36 -17.27
N ALA A 54 1.36 3.29 -17.16
CA ALA A 54 0.88 1.91 -17.19
C ALA A 54 -0.07 1.62 -16.02
N LEU A 55 0.31 1.99 -14.80
CA LEU A 55 -0.53 1.85 -13.61
C LEU A 55 -1.88 2.56 -13.76
N LYS A 56 -1.87 3.84 -14.17
CA LYS A 56 -3.09 4.62 -14.39
C LYS A 56 -3.99 4.00 -15.45
N ARG A 57 -3.42 3.47 -16.55
CA ARG A 57 -4.17 2.77 -17.61
C ARG A 57 -4.80 1.46 -17.09
N ILE A 58 -4.07 0.66 -16.32
CA ILE A 58 -4.58 -0.58 -15.71
C ILE A 58 -5.73 -0.25 -14.76
N LYS A 59 -5.51 0.71 -13.85
CA LYS A 59 -6.52 1.20 -12.92
C LYS A 59 -7.79 1.65 -13.64
N LYS A 60 -7.68 2.55 -14.64
CA LYS A 60 -8.83 3.07 -15.39
C LYS A 60 -9.67 1.94 -15.99
N LYS A 61 -9.02 0.89 -16.51
CA LYS A 61 -9.70 -0.31 -17.03
C LYS A 61 -10.37 -1.13 -15.94
N LEU A 62 -9.72 -1.31 -14.79
CA LEU A 62 -10.28 -2.04 -13.65
C LEU A 62 -11.48 -1.30 -13.03
N ASP A 63 -11.37 0.01 -12.83
CA ASP A 63 -12.47 0.85 -12.34
C ASP A 63 -13.68 0.80 -13.29
N GLY A 64 -13.45 0.85 -14.60
CA GLY A 64 -14.50 0.70 -15.61
C GLY A 64 -15.20 -0.65 -15.61
N GLU A 65 -14.55 -1.70 -15.07
CA GLU A 65 -15.12 -3.04 -14.88
C GLU A 65 -15.78 -3.22 -13.49
N GLY A 66 -15.86 -2.17 -12.69
CA GLY A 66 -16.42 -2.22 -11.34
C GLY A 66 -15.50 -2.91 -10.31
N ALA A 67 -14.20 -3.05 -10.60
CA ALA A 67 -13.26 -3.63 -9.67
C ALA A 67 -13.06 -2.76 -8.41
N GLN A 68 -12.63 -3.38 -7.33
CA GLN A 68 -12.32 -2.69 -6.08
C GLN A 68 -10.87 -2.21 -6.13
N VAL A 69 -10.69 -0.93 -6.45
CA VAL A 69 -9.35 -0.33 -6.60
C VAL A 69 -9.09 0.72 -5.52
N VAL A 70 -7.90 0.64 -4.93
CA VAL A 70 -7.29 1.63 -4.04
C VAL A 70 -5.96 2.06 -4.66
N GLU A 71 -5.69 3.35 -4.67
CA GLU A 71 -4.43 3.93 -5.15
C GLU A 71 -3.73 4.68 -4.02
N PHE A 72 -2.42 4.56 -4.00
CA PHE A 72 -1.56 5.28 -3.08
C PHE A 72 -0.30 5.74 -3.81
N ASN A 73 -0.03 7.04 -3.74
CA ASN A 73 1.18 7.62 -4.31
C ASN A 73 2.11 8.04 -3.15
N THR A 74 3.34 7.54 -3.16
CA THR A 74 4.28 7.74 -2.05
C THR A 74 5.06 9.05 -2.14
N TRP A 75 5.09 9.70 -3.31
CA TRP A 75 5.85 10.92 -3.54
C TRP A 75 5.40 12.07 -2.62
N GLN A 76 4.10 12.22 -2.40
CA GLN A 76 3.55 13.27 -1.52
C GLN A 76 4.07 13.16 -0.08
N TYR A 77 4.34 11.95 0.39
CA TYR A 77 4.81 11.67 1.74
C TYR A 77 6.34 11.78 1.87
N SER A 78 7.06 11.59 0.76
CA SER A 78 8.51 11.79 0.68
C SER A 78 8.91 13.23 1.01
N GLN A 79 8.12 14.20 0.56
CA GLN A 79 8.40 15.63 0.74
C GLN A 79 8.37 16.09 2.20
N PHE A 80 7.67 15.35 3.05
CA PHE A 80 7.48 15.70 4.46
C PHE A 80 8.32 14.82 5.41
N ASN A 81 9.25 13.99 4.88
CA ASN A 81 10.06 13.05 5.64
C ASN A 81 9.23 12.08 6.52
N LEU A 82 8.04 11.71 6.04
CA LEU A 82 7.07 10.87 6.75
C LEU A 82 7.27 9.37 6.46
N GLY A 83 8.50 8.93 6.18
CA GLY A 83 8.81 7.56 5.74
C GLY A 83 8.26 6.48 6.69
N GLU A 84 8.47 6.66 8.00
CA GLU A 84 7.95 5.74 9.04
C GLU A 84 6.40 5.76 9.13
N GLN A 85 5.77 6.84 8.70
CA GLN A 85 4.31 7.02 8.70
C GLN A 85 3.66 6.58 7.39
N LEU A 86 4.45 6.25 6.37
CA LEU A 86 3.93 5.93 5.04
C LEU A 86 3.04 4.69 5.09
N VAL A 87 3.45 3.67 5.83
CA VAL A 87 2.65 2.44 6.02
C VAL A 87 1.33 2.75 6.70
N PHE A 88 1.35 3.58 7.74
CA PHE A 88 0.12 3.96 8.43
C PHE A 88 -0.79 4.84 7.56
N SER A 89 -0.20 5.72 6.75
CA SER A 89 -0.92 6.56 5.78
C SER A 89 -1.54 5.73 4.66
N LEU A 90 -0.80 4.75 4.13
CA LEU A 90 -1.31 3.76 3.17
C LEU A 90 -2.52 3.04 3.76
N LEU A 91 -2.37 2.48 4.96
CA LEU A 91 -3.48 1.78 5.63
C LEU A 91 -4.66 2.73 5.84
N GLY A 92 -4.44 3.95 6.31
CA GLY A 92 -5.48 4.97 6.45
C GLY A 92 -6.19 5.29 5.13
N GLY A 93 -5.44 5.37 4.03
CA GLY A 93 -5.96 5.57 2.68
C GLY A 93 -6.79 4.39 2.18
N VAL A 94 -6.33 3.16 2.42
CA VAL A 94 -7.08 1.92 2.13
C VAL A 94 -8.38 1.90 2.94
N LEU A 95 -8.31 2.09 4.26
CA LEU A 95 -9.48 2.10 5.14
C LEU A 95 -10.53 3.13 4.69
N SER A 96 -10.09 4.33 4.32
CA SER A 96 -10.97 5.40 3.86
C SER A 96 -11.57 5.11 2.48
N SER A 97 -10.82 4.45 1.60
CA SER A 97 -11.32 4.02 0.28
C SER A 97 -12.35 2.90 0.41
N LEU A 98 -12.12 1.94 1.31
CA LEU A 98 -13.08 0.88 1.61
C LEU A 98 -14.35 1.45 2.27
N GLU A 99 -14.21 2.37 3.22
CA GLU A 99 -15.35 3.00 3.90
C GLU A 99 -16.28 3.74 2.92
N LYS A 100 -15.72 4.54 2.00
CA LYS A 100 -16.51 5.25 0.97
C LYS A 100 -17.34 4.31 0.10
N ARG A 101 -16.91 3.06 -0.06
CA ARG A 101 -17.60 2.05 -0.86
C ARG A 101 -18.68 1.31 -0.05
N ILE A 102 -18.61 1.35 1.29
CA ILE A 102 -19.63 0.80 2.18
C ILE A 102 -20.74 1.84 2.39
N ASP A 103 -21.83 1.70 1.64
CA ASP A 103 -23.02 2.55 1.74
C ASP A 103 -23.56 2.65 3.19
N SER A 104 -24.17 3.78 3.54
CA SER A 104 -24.76 4.05 4.86
C SER A 104 -26.15 3.45 5.08
N GLY A 105 -26.79 2.89 4.05
CA GLY A 105 -28.21 2.56 4.08
C GLY A 105 -28.62 1.10 4.26
N LYS A 106 -27.72 0.14 4.50
CA LYS A 106 -28.08 -1.28 4.68
C LYS A 106 -27.66 -1.82 6.04
N GLU A 107 -28.62 -2.24 6.86
CA GLU A 107 -28.36 -3.01 8.09
C GLU A 107 -27.73 -4.37 7.75
N GLY A 108 -26.73 -4.82 8.53
CA GLY A 108 -26.06 -6.13 8.33
C GLY A 108 -24.55 -6.03 8.07
N ARG A 109 -24.05 -6.67 7.00
CA ARG A 109 -22.59 -6.79 6.71
C ARG A 109 -21.88 -5.45 6.53
N ALA A 110 -22.58 -4.41 6.06
CA ALA A 110 -22.05 -3.05 6.00
C ALA A 110 -21.66 -2.51 7.39
N THR A 111 -22.48 -2.80 8.41
CA THR A 111 -22.22 -2.43 9.80
C THR A 111 -20.99 -3.16 10.33
N ALA A 112 -20.87 -4.48 10.08
CA ALA A 112 -19.72 -5.28 10.51
C ALA A 112 -18.39 -4.78 9.88
N ALA A 113 -18.40 -4.45 8.59
CA ALA A 113 -17.24 -3.87 7.92
C ALA A 113 -16.87 -2.48 8.49
N LYS A 114 -17.86 -1.62 8.77
CA LYS A 114 -17.65 -0.31 9.40
C LYS A 114 -17.10 -0.39 10.82
N GLU A 115 -17.56 -1.35 11.61
CA GLU A 115 -17.03 -1.61 12.95
C GLU A 115 -15.56 -2.00 12.89
N LYS A 116 -15.18 -2.87 11.95
CA LYS A 116 -13.77 -3.26 11.74
C LYS A 116 -12.91 -2.09 11.25
N ILE A 117 -13.41 -1.25 10.34
CA ILE A 117 -12.73 -0.01 9.93
C ILE A 117 -12.50 0.90 11.14
N THR A 118 -13.52 1.08 11.98
CA THR A 118 -13.44 1.91 13.18
C THR A 118 -12.43 1.35 14.17
N LYS A 119 -12.41 0.03 14.38
CA LYS A 119 -11.42 -0.65 15.22
C LYS A 119 -9.99 -0.42 14.70
N LEU A 120 -9.76 -0.61 13.41
CA LEU A 120 -8.46 -0.39 12.77
C LEU A 120 -8.01 1.07 12.84
N ARG A 121 -8.90 2.04 12.62
CA ARG A 121 -8.57 3.46 12.78
C ARG A 121 -8.17 3.82 14.20
N LYS A 122 -8.93 3.34 15.20
CA LYS A 122 -8.56 3.50 16.62
C LYS A 122 -7.22 2.85 16.92
N ALA A 123 -6.87 1.78 16.21
CA ALA A 123 -5.59 1.13 16.34
C ALA A 123 -4.43 1.93 15.73
N LEU A 124 -4.67 2.50 14.55
CA LEU A 124 -3.73 3.18 13.67
C LEU A 124 -3.34 4.58 14.16
N ILE A 125 -4.32 5.39 14.62
CA ILE A 125 -4.11 6.80 14.97
C ILE A 125 -3.01 6.99 16.04
N PRO A 126 -3.02 6.26 17.17
CA PRO A 126 -1.99 6.42 18.19
C PRO A 126 -0.58 6.07 17.70
N LEU A 127 -0.46 5.07 16.81
CA LEU A 127 0.83 4.66 16.24
C LEU A 127 1.38 5.71 15.28
N ALA A 128 0.53 6.23 14.39
CA ALA A 128 0.90 7.33 13.51
C ALA A 128 1.35 8.56 14.31
N LEU A 129 0.61 8.92 15.38
CA LEU A 129 0.98 10.03 16.24
C LEU A 129 2.28 9.79 17.02
N ALA A 130 2.50 8.58 17.54
CA ALA A 130 3.73 8.25 18.29
C ALA A 130 4.99 8.30 17.40
N SER A 131 4.85 8.08 16.09
CA SER A 131 5.95 8.21 15.14
C SER A 131 6.26 9.66 14.73
N LEU A 132 5.48 10.65 15.19
CA LEU A 132 5.79 12.07 14.97
C LEU A 132 6.86 12.53 15.96
N LYS A 133 8.09 12.69 15.49
CA LYS A 133 9.17 13.37 16.23
C LYS A 133 8.98 14.89 16.15
N VAL A 134 8.16 15.47 17.02
CA VAL A 134 8.02 16.93 17.12
C VAL A 134 9.13 17.49 18.01
N ALA A 135 10.15 18.11 17.41
CA ALA A 135 11.19 18.81 18.17
C ALA A 135 10.60 20.11 18.77
N GLY A 136 10.64 20.25 20.10
CA GLY A 136 10.52 21.54 20.79
C GLY A 136 9.15 21.97 21.32
N TYR A 137 8.05 21.27 21.03
CA TYR A 137 6.75 21.53 21.67
C TYR A 137 6.28 20.29 22.42
N GLY A 138 6.16 20.40 23.75
CA GLY A 138 5.78 19.34 24.69
C GLY A 138 4.34 18.84 24.56
N VAL A 139 3.87 18.57 23.35
CA VAL A 139 2.58 17.91 23.09
C VAL A 139 2.85 16.40 22.95
N VAL A 140 3.22 15.76 24.05
CA VAL A 140 3.39 14.29 24.11
C VAL A 140 2.43 13.65 25.11
N VAL A 141 1.64 14.43 25.84
CA VAL A 141 1.05 13.94 27.10
C VAL A 141 -0.22 13.07 26.88
N ASP A 142 -1.07 13.31 25.88
CA ASP A 142 -2.29 12.49 25.72
C ASP A 142 -2.14 11.23 24.83
N ALA A 143 -1.30 11.29 23.78
CA ALA A 143 -1.15 10.17 22.85
C ALA A 143 -0.30 9.02 23.43
N ALA A 144 0.73 9.37 24.21
CA ALA A 144 1.55 8.38 24.91
C ALA A 144 0.76 7.66 26.01
N ASP A 145 -0.16 8.36 26.69
CA ASP A 145 -1.02 7.78 27.71
C ASP A 145 -2.10 6.87 27.10
N ALA A 146 -2.69 7.24 25.95
CA ALA A 146 -3.58 6.35 25.20
C ALA A 146 -2.86 5.10 24.65
N MET A 147 -1.59 5.24 24.24
CA MET A 147 -0.74 4.12 23.84
C MET A 147 -0.40 3.24 25.06
N LYS A 148 -0.02 3.83 26.19
CA LYS A 148 0.20 3.12 27.47
C LYS A 148 -1.04 2.38 27.91
N GLU A 149 -2.22 2.96 27.84
CA GLU A 149 -3.46 2.30 28.26
C GLU A 149 -3.80 1.09 27.37
N ARG A 150 -3.51 1.18 26.06
CA ARG A 150 -3.63 0.04 25.13
C ARG A 150 -2.57 -1.02 25.36
N ILE A 151 -1.34 -0.61 25.66
CA ILE A 151 -0.24 -1.51 26.07
C ILE A 151 -0.60 -2.20 27.39
N ASP A 152 -1.15 -1.48 28.38
CA ASP A 152 -1.51 -2.01 29.69
C ASP A 152 -2.70 -2.98 29.61
N LYS A 153 -3.62 -2.78 28.64
CA LYS A 153 -4.66 -3.75 28.30
C LYS A 153 -4.11 -5.02 27.63
N ALA A 154 -3.01 -4.92 26.87
CA ALA A 154 -2.32 -6.06 26.26
C ALA A 154 -1.43 -6.84 27.27
N LYS A 155 -0.88 -6.15 28.29
CA LYS A 155 -0.03 -6.73 29.36
C LYS A 155 -0.68 -7.78 30.26
N LYS A 156 -1.98 -8.09 30.12
CA LYS A 156 -2.63 -9.14 30.94
C LYS A 156 -2.21 -10.58 30.59
N LYS A 157 -1.31 -10.79 29.64
CA LYS A 157 -0.58 -12.05 29.46
C LYS A 157 0.92 -11.77 29.35
N ASP A 158 1.62 -12.28 30.35
CA ASP A 158 3.07 -12.54 30.43
C ASP A 158 4.01 -11.33 30.49
N ALA A 159 4.64 -11.20 31.65
CA ALA A 159 5.75 -10.31 31.93
C ALA A 159 7.06 -10.98 31.49
N GLU A 160 7.93 -10.25 30.78
CA GLU A 160 9.28 -9.90 31.25
C GLU A 160 10.15 -9.28 30.12
N ALA A 161 10.72 -8.12 30.43
CA ALA A 161 12.04 -7.63 30.01
C ALA A 161 12.55 -7.91 28.57
N SER A 162 11.84 -7.43 27.54
CA SER A 162 12.35 -7.09 26.19
C SER A 162 11.41 -6.06 25.51
N VAL A 163 11.02 -5.07 26.31
CA VAL A 163 9.65 -4.50 26.34
C VAL A 163 9.30 -3.60 25.15
N GLY A 164 10.26 -3.10 24.37
CA GLY A 164 9.96 -2.18 23.24
C GLY A 164 9.59 -2.88 21.93
N SER A 165 10.46 -3.75 21.44
CA SER A 165 10.37 -4.33 20.09
C SER A 165 9.38 -5.50 19.98
N HIS A 166 9.28 -6.34 21.00
CA HIS A 166 8.28 -7.44 21.02
C HIS A 166 6.84 -6.91 21.01
N GLN A 167 6.59 -5.80 21.70
CA GLN A 167 5.25 -5.19 21.75
C GLN A 167 4.84 -4.59 20.41
N LEU A 168 5.76 -3.93 19.70
CA LEU A 168 5.48 -3.38 18.37
C LEU A 168 5.19 -4.49 17.36
N ILE A 169 5.91 -5.61 17.41
CA ILE A 169 5.66 -6.78 16.56
C ILE A 169 4.26 -7.34 16.80
N GLU A 170 3.86 -7.50 18.07
CA GLU A 170 2.54 -8.01 18.43
C GLU A 170 1.41 -7.07 17.96
N ILE A 171 1.60 -5.76 18.10
CA ILE A 171 0.65 -4.74 17.62
C ILE A 171 0.52 -4.81 16.10
N ILE A 172 1.64 -4.88 15.37
CA ILE A 172 1.67 -4.97 13.90
C ILE A 172 0.99 -6.26 13.44
N SER A 173 1.26 -7.39 14.10
CA SER A 173 0.59 -8.67 13.79
C SER A 173 -0.92 -8.59 14.01
N THR A 174 -1.35 -8.02 15.14
CA THR A 174 -2.77 -7.81 15.45
C THR A 174 -3.44 -6.91 14.42
N MET A 175 -2.77 -5.84 13.98
CA MET A 175 -3.28 -4.96 12.92
C MET A 175 -3.40 -5.68 11.58
N ARG A 176 -2.45 -6.55 11.23
CA ARG A 176 -2.54 -7.37 10.02
C ARG A 176 -3.77 -8.29 10.08
N ASP A 177 -4.01 -8.93 11.22
CA ASP A 177 -5.15 -9.82 11.40
C ASP A 177 -6.48 -9.08 11.37
N ASP A 178 -6.55 -7.91 12.00
CA ASP A 178 -7.71 -7.03 11.92
C ASP A 178 -7.95 -6.54 10.48
N PHE A 179 -6.88 -6.24 9.74
CA PHE A 179 -6.95 -5.87 8.33
C PHE A 179 -7.45 -7.04 7.47
N GLN A 180 -6.93 -8.25 7.67
CA GLN A 180 -7.44 -9.46 7.01
C GLN A 180 -8.93 -9.69 7.31
N ALA A 181 -9.35 -9.51 8.56
CA ALA A 181 -10.75 -9.65 8.95
C ALA A 181 -11.64 -8.58 8.31
N LEU A 182 -11.15 -7.35 8.14
CA LEU A 182 -11.84 -6.30 7.40
C LEU A 182 -12.01 -6.68 5.93
N ILE A 183 -10.94 -7.12 5.26
CA ILE A 183 -10.98 -7.52 3.86
C ILE A 183 -12.02 -8.64 3.66
N ASN A 184 -12.03 -9.65 4.53
CA ASN A 184 -13.01 -10.73 4.46
C ASN A 184 -14.46 -10.22 4.55
N GLU A 185 -14.77 -9.32 5.47
CA GLU A 185 -16.12 -8.75 5.60
C GLU A 185 -16.48 -7.82 4.44
N PHE A 186 -15.51 -7.07 3.92
CA PHE A 186 -15.71 -6.21 2.77
C PHE A 186 -16.03 -7.02 1.51
N LEU A 187 -15.29 -8.10 1.24
CA LEU A 187 -15.53 -8.95 0.07
C LEU A 187 -16.91 -9.62 0.15
N LYS A 188 -17.28 -10.15 1.32
CA LYS A 188 -18.64 -10.67 1.57
C LYS A 188 -19.75 -9.63 1.37
N PHE A 189 -19.49 -8.37 1.72
CA PHE A 189 -20.44 -7.27 1.50
C PHE A 189 -20.55 -6.92 0.00
N SER A 190 -19.42 -6.90 -0.71
CA SER A 190 -19.37 -6.66 -2.14
C SER A 190 -20.13 -7.74 -2.95
N GLU A 191 -20.00 -9.01 -2.56
CA GLU A 191 -20.78 -10.14 -3.09
C GLU A 191 -22.29 -9.92 -2.92
N ASP A 192 -22.76 -9.66 -1.70
CA ASP A 192 -24.19 -9.51 -1.39
C ASP A 192 -24.86 -8.32 -2.08
N THR A 193 -24.10 -7.27 -2.38
CA THR A 193 -24.65 -6.04 -2.96
C THR A 193 -24.74 -6.08 -4.49
N GLY A 194 -24.23 -7.12 -5.15
CA GLY A 194 -24.18 -7.20 -6.60
C GLY A 194 -23.38 -6.07 -7.25
N LYS A 195 -22.61 -5.30 -6.45
CA LYS A 195 -21.73 -4.21 -6.92
C LYS A 195 -20.48 -4.77 -7.63
N CYS A 196 -20.32 -6.09 -7.70
CA CYS A 196 -19.27 -6.77 -8.44
C CYS A 196 -19.81 -7.30 -9.77
N GLN A 197 -19.61 -6.54 -10.84
CA GLN A 197 -19.98 -6.93 -12.21
C GLN A 197 -18.80 -7.52 -13.00
N SER A 198 -17.80 -8.07 -12.32
CA SER A 198 -16.64 -8.67 -12.99
C SER A 198 -16.90 -10.14 -13.30
N ALA A 199 -16.78 -10.51 -14.58
CA ALA A 199 -16.74 -11.90 -15.05
C ALA A 199 -15.58 -12.74 -14.45
N ALA A 200 -14.60 -12.09 -13.81
CA ALA A 200 -13.59 -12.77 -13.00
C ALA A 200 -14.18 -13.07 -11.61
N LYS A 201 -14.47 -14.36 -11.42
CA LYS A 201 -15.21 -15.02 -10.33
C LYS A 201 -14.53 -14.97 -8.95
N GLN A 202 -13.77 -13.92 -8.64
CA GLN A 202 -13.04 -13.78 -7.38
C GLN A 202 -12.96 -12.32 -6.95
N ASP A 203 -13.79 -11.96 -5.97
CA ASP A 203 -13.77 -10.67 -5.31
C ASP A 203 -12.41 -10.44 -4.66
N ARG A 204 -11.71 -9.42 -5.15
CA ARG A 204 -10.38 -9.03 -4.72
C ARG A 204 -10.25 -7.51 -4.75
N ILE A 205 -9.39 -6.99 -3.89
CA ILE A 205 -9.06 -5.57 -3.84
C ILE A 205 -7.68 -5.37 -4.47
N PHE A 206 -7.62 -4.50 -5.46
CA PHE A 206 -6.37 -4.06 -6.08
C PHE A 206 -5.84 -2.85 -5.33
N ILE A 207 -4.63 -2.96 -4.81
CA ILE A 207 -3.95 -1.88 -4.08
C ILE A 207 -2.73 -1.46 -4.90
N PHE A 208 -2.85 -0.32 -5.57
CA PHE A 208 -1.78 0.26 -6.36
C PHE A 208 -0.91 1.17 -5.50
N ILE A 209 0.40 0.94 -5.53
CA ILE A 209 1.40 1.77 -4.85
C ILE A 209 2.38 2.28 -5.91
N ASP A 210 2.37 3.59 -6.12
CA ASP A 210 3.20 4.27 -7.13
C ASP A 210 4.26 5.16 -6.47
N ASP A 211 5.31 5.47 -7.22
CA ASP A 211 6.42 6.35 -6.83
C ASP A 211 7.28 5.88 -5.64
N LEU A 212 7.34 4.57 -5.35
CA LEU A 212 8.22 4.04 -4.30
C LEU A 212 9.69 4.35 -4.58
N ASP A 213 10.07 4.35 -5.85
CA ASP A 213 11.39 4.67 -6.37
C ASP A 213 11.72 6.17 -6.36
N ARG A 214 10.75 7.04 -6.02
CA ARG A 214 11.00 8.47 -5.78
C ARG A 214 11.38 8.80 -4.34
N LEU A 215 11.27 7.82 -3.44
CA LEU A 215 11.78 7.96 -2.08
C LEU A 215 13.32 7.96 -2.10
N GLU A 216 13.93 8.50 -1.04
CA GLU A 216 15.34 8.25 -0.80
C GLU A 216 15.60 6.73 -0.80
N PRO A 217 16.66 6.21 -1.46
CA PRO A 217 16.83 4.77 -1.66
C PRO A 217 16.72 3.95 -0.37
N GLU A 218 17.37 4.37 0.71
CA GLU A 218 17.30 3.69 2.01
C GLU A 218 15.86 3.64 2.55
N ARG A 219 15.13 4.77 2.44
CA ARG A 219 13.73 4.88 2.84
C ARG A 219 12.81 3.98 2.01
N ALA A 220 13.06 3.85 0.71
CA ALA A 220 12.28 2.95 -0.15
C ALA A 220 12.32 1.51 0.39
N VAL A 221 13.50 1.05 0.81
CA VAL A 221 13.70 -0.28 1.40
C VAL A 221 12.99 -0.42 2.75
N GLU A 222 13.11 0.57 3.63
CA GLU A 222 12.37 0.59 4.92
C GLU A 222 10.86 0.45 4.71
N VAL A 223 10.32 1.19 3.75
CA VAL A 223 8.90 1.15 3.41
C VAL A 223 8.51 -0.21 2.89
N MET A 224 9.27 -0.77 1.95
CA MET A 224 8.98 -2.10 1.39
C MET A 224 8.96 -3.18 2.47
N GLU A 225 9.87 -3.14 3.44
CA GLU A 225 9.91 -4.08 4.56
C GLU A 225 8.71 -3.92 5.48
N ALA A 226 8.34 -2.69 5.82
CA ALA A 226 7.18 -2.42 6.65
C ALA A 226 5.86 -2.81 5.96
N LEU A 227 5.78 -2.60 4.63
CA LEU A 227 4.62 -3.00 3.83
C LEU A 227 4.48 -4.51 3.66
N LYS A 228 5.58 -5.26 3.67
CA LYS A 228 5.59 -6.72 3.49
C LYS A 228 4.60 -7.44 4.41
N VAL A 229 4.43 -6.96 5.64
CA VAL A 229 3.48 -7.54 6.60
C VAL A 229 2.04 -7.44 6.10
N PHE A 230 1.67 -6.29 5.53
CA PHE A 230 0.31 -6.00 5.06
C PHE A 230 0.04 -6.50 3.63
N MET A 231 1.09 -6.81 2.87
CA MET A 231 1.00 -7.43 1.55
C MET A 231 0.51 -8.88 1.60
N ASN A 232 0.72 -9.58 2.71
CA ASN A 232 0.32 -10.97 2.90
C ASN A 232 -1.12 -11.11 3.43
N VAL A 233 -2.08 -10.52 2.72
CA VAL A 233 -3.51 -10.53 3.08
C VAL A 233 -4.34 -11.13 1.95
N LYS A 234 -5.01 -12.25 2.23
CA LYS A 234 -5.91 -12.92 1.28
C LYS A 234 -7.01 -11.98 0.83
N GLY A 235 -7.37 -12.04 -0.44
CA GLY A 235 -8.32 -11.12 -1.06
C GLY A 235 -7.70 -9.81 -1.57
N CYS A 236 -6.40 -9.59 -1.38
CA CYS A 236 -5.69 -8.43 -1.90
C CYS A 236 -4.71 -8.80 -3.02
N VAL A 237 -4.61 -7.91 -4.01
CA VAL A 237 -3.56 -7.90 -5.03
C VAL A 237 -2.86 -6.54 -4.96
N PHE A 238 -1.61 -6.54 -4.52
CA PHE A 238 -0.76 -5.36 -4.49
C PHE A 238 -0.04 -5.24 -5.83
N VAL A 239 -0.06 -4.04 -6.40
CA VAL A 239 0.64 -3.71 -7.63
C VAL A 239 1.54 -2.52 -7.38
N LEU A 240 2.85 -2.72 -7.49
CA LEU A 240 3.87 -1.71 -7.21
C LEU A 240 4.44 -1.18 -8.52
N ALA A 241 4.67 0.12 -8.62
CA ALA A 241 5.60 0.67 -9.61
C ALA A 241 6.93 1.00 -8.90
N ILE A 242 8.01 0.42 -9.41
CA ILE A 242 9.32 0.54 -8.76
C ILE A 242 10.46 0.38 -9.77
N ASP A 243 11.60 1.01 -9.45
CA ASP A 243 12.87 0.85 -10.15
C ASP A 243 13.78 -0.04 -9.28
N PHE A 244 14.26 -1.16 -9.85
CA PHE A 244 15.15 -2.08 -9.17
C PHE A 244 16.48 -1.42 -8.76
N GLU A 245 16.99 -0.47 -9.55
CA GLU A 245 18.23 0.26 -9.23
C GLU A 245 18.09 1.15 -7.99
N VAL A 246 16.87 1.64 -7.70
CA VAL A 246 16.60 2.35 -6.44
C VAL A 246 16.63 1.37 -5.27
N VAL A 247 16.06 0.17 -5.43
CA VAL A 247 16.11 -0.87 -4.39
C VAL A 247 17.55 -1.31 -4.14
N LEU A 248 18.34 -1.56 -5.18
CA LEU A 248 19.75 -1.93 -5.07
C LEU A 248 20.55 -0.89 -4.27
N ARG A 249 20.39 0.40 -4.61
CA ARG A 249 21.03 1.49 -3.88
C ARG A 249 20.56 1.57 -2.43
N GLY A 250 19.27 1.38 -2.19
CA GLY A 250 18.68 1.43 -0.85
C GLY A 250 19.17 0.30 0.05
N VAL A 251 19.25 -0.91 -0.48
CA VAL A 251 19.71 -2.09 0.25
C VAL A 251 21.18 -1.92 0.63
N ARG A 252 22.01 -1.38 -0.28
CA ARG A 252 23.42 -1.04 0.00
C ARG A 252 23.58 0.07 1.04
N ALA A 253 22.74 1.10 0.97
CA ALA A 253 22.75 2.18 1.96
C ALA A 253 22.42 1.65 3.37
N LYS A 254 21.38 0.81 3.47
CA LYS A 254 20.87 0.29 4.74
C LYS A 254 21.74 -0.80 5.37
N TYR A 255 22.18 -1.77 4.56
CA TYR A 255 22.83 -2.99 5.04
C TYR A 255 24.35 -3.02 4.78
N GLY A 256 24.89 -1.98 4.14
CA GLY A 256 26.31 -1.83 3.84
C GLY A 256 26.69 -2.31 2.43
N GLN A 257 27.91 -1.98 2.02
CA GLN A 257 28.41 -2.19 0.66
C GLN A 257 28.64 -3.67 0.30
N ASP A 258 28.64 -4.58 1.29
CA ASP A 258 28.75 -6.03 1.09
C ASP A 258 27.43 -6.67 0.59
N PHE A 259 26.38 -5.85 0.42
CA PHE A 259 25.17 -6.23 -0.30
C PHE A 259 25.38 -6.08 -1.81
N ASP A 260 25.72 -7.20 -2.43
CA ASP A 260 25.81 -7.32 -3.89
C ASP A 260 24.43 -7.32 -4.56
N GLU A 261 24.44 -7.30 -5.89
CA GLU A 261 23.22 -7.31 -6.70
C GLU A 261 22.37 -8.57 -6.45
N GLY A 262 23.00 -9.72 -6.19
CA GLY A 262 22.30 -10.98 -5.92
C GLY A 262 21.43 -10.89 -4.67
N LYS A 263 21.99 -10.36 -3.57
CA LYS A 263 21.22 -10.18 -2.33
C LYS A 263 20.13 -9.12 -2.46
N ALA A 264 20.34 -8.09 -3.29
CA ALA A 264 19.29 -7.11 -3.59
C ALA A 264 18.14 -7.73 -4.39
N ARG A 265 18.44 -8.63 -5.34
CA ARG A 265 17.42 -9.45 -6.02
C ARG A 265 16.69 -10.37 -5.04
N ASP A 266 17.41 -11.07 -4.16
CA ASP A 266 16.79 -11.90 -3.12
C ASP A 266 15.86 -11.09 -2.20
N PHE A 267 16.23 -9.85 -1.87
CA PHE A 267 15.38 -8.94 -1.12
C PHE A 267 14.11 -8.58 -1.91
N PHE A 268 14.28 -8.21 -3.18
CA PHE A 268 13.20 -7.84 -4.08
C PHE A 268 12.20 -8.98 -4.27
N ASP A 269 12.69 -10.19 -4.58
CA ASP A 269 11.90 -11.41 -4.82
C ASP A 269 11.19 -11.91 -3.55
N LYS A 270 11.71 -11.58 -2.35
CA LYS A 270 11.04 -11.86 -1.07
C LYS A 270 9.81 -11.00 -0.81
N ILE A 271 9.62 -9.93 -1.58
CA ILE A 271 8.52 -8.96 -1.42
C ILE A 271 7.60 -9.02 -2.64
N ILE A 272 8.18 -9.09 -3.83
CA ILE A 272 7.48 -9.09 -5.12
C ILE A 272 7.51 -10.51 -5.68
N GLN A 273 6.32 -11.08 -5.88
CA GLN A 273 6.16 -12.45 -6.35
C GLN A 273 6.17 -12.54 -7.88
N VAL A 274 5.77 -11.46 -8.55
CA VAL A 274 5.83 -11.33 -10.01
C VAL A 274 6.49 -9.98 -10.35
N PRO A 275 7.80 -9.99 -10.66
CA PRO A 275 8.56 -8.80 -11.00
C PRO A 275 8.19 -8.17 -12.35
#